data_AF-A0A2J4ZKD1-F1
#
_entry.id   AF-A0A2J4ZKD1-F1
#
_cell.length_a   1.000
_cell.length_b   1.000
_cell.length_c   1.000
_cell.angle_alpha   90.00
_cell.angle_beta   90.00
_cell.angle_gamma   90.00
#
_symmetry.space_group_name_H-M   'P 1'
#
loop_
_entity.id
_entity.type
_entity.pdbx_description
1 polymer ?
#
loop_
_entity_poly.entity_id
_entity_poly.type
_entity_poly.pdbx_seq_one_letter_code
_entity_poly.pdbx_strand_id
1 'polypeptide(L)'
;MKIKQALFTAGYSSFYFDDQQAIKNGAGHDGFIYTGAPVTPGFTSVRQAGECVSVQLILENGAVAVGDCAAVQYSGAGGRDPLFLAENFIPFLNDHIKPLLEGRDVDTFLPNARFFDKLRIDGHLLHTAVRYGLSQALLDATALASGRLKAEVVCDEWQLPCIPEAIPSVSY
;
A
#
# COMPACT_ATOMS: atom_id res chain seq x y z
N MET A 1 9.05 -13.34 -17.18
CA MET A 1 8.83 -11.90 -17.50
C MET A 1 9.41 -11.08 -16.37
N LYS A 2 10.20 -10.02 -16.61
CA LYS A 2 10.83 -9.25 -15.53
C LYS A 2 10.32 -7.82 -15.38
N ILE A 3 10.47 -7.29 -14.18
CA ILE A 3 10.33 -5.85 -13.90
C ILE A 3 11.58 -5.15 -14.39
N LYS A 4 11.43 -4.23 -15.35
CA LYS A 4 12.50 -3.41 -15.90
C LYS A 4 12.79 -2.19 -15.03
N GLN A 5 11.76 -1.56 -14.46
CA GLN A 5 11.90 -0.35 -13.68
C GLN A 5 10.79 -0.25 -12.63
N ALA A 6 11.12 0.21 -11.42
CA ALA A 6 10.14 0.54 -10.40
C ALA A 6 10.12 2.05 -10.09
N LEU A 7 8.92 2.63 -10.03
CA LEU A 7 8.69 4.04 -9.70
C LEU A 7 7.79 4.14 -8.47
N PHE A 8 8.08 5.12 -7.62
CA PHE A 8 7.32 5.43 -6.41
C PHE A 8 6.94 6.91 -6.43
N THR A 9 5.65 7.22 -6.39
CA THR A 9 5.14 8.58 -6.51
C THR A 9 4.16 8.89 -5.40
N ALA A 10 4.35 10.02 -4.73
CA ALA A 10 3.45 10.48 -3.67
C ALA A 10 2.07 10.83 -4.26
N GLY A 11 1.03 10.59 -3.48
CA GLY A 11 -0.35 10.95 -3.82
C GLY A 11 -1.20 11.16 -2.58
N TYR A 12 -2.45 11.54 -2.81
CA TYR A 12 -3.47 11.63 -1.77
C TYR A 12 -4.36 10.40 -1.78
N SER A 13 -4.71 9.90 -0.60
CA SER A 13 -5.75 8.89 -0.45
C SER A 13 -7.13 9.55 -0.40
N SER A 14 -8.18 8.75 -0.42
CA SER A 14 -9.56 9.26 -0.53
C SER A 14 -10.14 9.83 0.76
N PHE A 15 -9.35 9.94 1.83
CA PHE A 15 -9.78 10.52 3.10
C PHE A 15 -8.61 11.14 3.88
N TYR A 16 -8.73 11.23 5.20
CA TYR A 16 -7.78 11.90 6.10
C TYR A 16 -7.11 10.91 7.03
N PHE A 17 -5.92 11.26 7.52
CA PHE A 17 -5.40 10.69 8.75
C PHE A 17 -5.87 11.51 9.93
N ASP A 18 -6.53 10.85 10.87
CA ASP A 18 -7.07 11.45 12.08
C ASP A 18 -6.38 10.86 13.30
N ASP A 19 -5.92 11.72 14.20
CA ASP A 19 -5.37 11.34 15.48
C ASP A 19 -6.51 10.89 16.41
N GLN A 20 -6.77 9.58 16.37
CA GLN A 20 -7.85 8.97 17.15
C GLN A 20 -7.73 9.26 18.64
N GLN A 21 -6.50 9.32 19.18
CA GLN A 21 -6.31 9.52 20.61
C GLN A 21 -6.60 10.97 21.00
N ALA A 22 -6.17 11.95 20.21
CA ALA A 22 -6.54 13.35 20.44
C ALA A 22 -8.06 13.55 20.37
N ILE A 23 -8.72 12.93 19.39
CA ILE A 23 -10.19 12.96 19.26
C ILE A 23 -10.87 12.34 20.49
N LYS A 24 -10.42 11.17 20.95
CA LYS A 24 -10.92 10.53 22.18
C LYS A 24 -10.67 11.35 23.44
N ASN A 25 -9.61 12.14 23.46
CA ASN A 25 -9.30 13.06 24.56
C ASN A 25 -10.17 14.33 24.54
N GLY A 26 -11.06 14.48 23.56
CA GLY A 26 -11.99 15.61 23.47
C GLY A 26 -11.51 16.76 22.61
N ALA A 27 -10.67 16.50 21.59
CA ALA A 27 -10.38 17.50 20.56
C ALA A 27 -11.70 18.08 20.00
N GLY A 28 -11.80 19.41 19.98
CA GLY A 28 -12.97 20.11 19.48
C GLY A 28 -13.02 20.16 17.94
N HIS A 29 -14.00 20.88 17.40
CA HIS A 29 -14.17 21.06 15.96
C HIS A 29 -14.28 22.55 15.61
N ASP A 30 -13.68 22.92 14.48
CA ASP A 30 -13.91 24.18 13.77
C ASP A 30 -14.16 23.87 12.29
N GLY A 31 -15.44 23.85 11.91
CA GLY A 31 -15.89 23.35 10.61
C GLY A 31 -15.44 21.90 10.39
N PHE A 32 -14.58 21.69 9.38
CA PHE A 32 -14.05 20.36 9.02
C PHE A 32 -12.78 19.97 9.78
N ILE A 33 -12.15 20.92 10.48
CA ILE A 33 -10.87 20.75 11.16
C ILE A 33 -11.10 20.42 12.64
N TYR A 34 -10.26 19.56 13.20
CA TYR A 34 -10.22 19.34 14.65
C TYR A 34 -9.31 20.37 15.32
N THR A 35 -9.74 20.92 16.44
CA THR A 35 -8.96 21.88 17.24
C THR A 35 -8.12 21.17 18.30
N GLY A 36 -7.10 21.85 18.82
CA GLY A 36 -6.18 21.31 19.82
C GLY A 36 -4.91 20.71 19.22
N ALA A 37 -4.13 20.04 20.07
CA ALA A 37 -2.85 19.46 19.68
C ALA A 37 -2.97 17.95 19.39
N PRO A 38 -2.27 17.41 18.38
CA PRO A 38 -2.12 15.97 18.23
C PRO A 38 -1.32 15.39 19.40
N VAL A 39 -1.54 14.11 19.67
CA VAL A 39 -0.89 13.33 20.72
C VAL A 39 -0.27 12.03 20.21
N THR A 40 -0.69 11.56 19.02
CA THR A 40 -0.14 10.36 18.38
C THR A 40 1.17 10.71 17.64
N PRO A 41 2.27 9.95 17.82
CA PRO A 41 3.54 10.24 17.17
C PRO A 41 3.44 10.36 15.64
N GLY A 42 4.11 11.37 15.09
CA GLY A 42 4.14 11.66 13.65
C GLY A 42 3.07 12.65 13.19
N PHE A 43 1.97 12.82 13.93
CA PHE A 43 0.94 13.80 13.59
C PHE A 43 1.39 15.22 13.90
N THR A 44 1.16 16.15 12.98
CA THR A 44 1.39 17.59 13.18
C THR A 44 0.08 18.37 13.37
N SER A 45 -1.06 17.72 13.13
CA SER A 45 -2.41 18.23 13.35
C SER A 45 -3.34 17.06 13.69
N VAL A 46 -4.41 17.31 14.43
CA VAL A 46 -5.37 16.24 14.81
C VAL A 46 -6.01 15.60 13.57
N ARG A 47 -6.17 16.38 12.50
CA ARG A 47 -6.53 15.89 11.17
C ARG A 47 -5.50 16.40 10.17
N GLN A 48 -5.02 15.51 9.31
CA GLN A 48 -4.18 15.85 8.18
C GLN A 48 -4.56 15.04 6.94
N ALA A 49 -4.13 15.51 5.76
CA ALA A 49 -4.45 14.84 4.50
C ALA A 49 -4.00 13.37 4.55
N GLY A 50 -4.88 12.48 4.08
CA GLY A 50 -4.51 11.08 3.89
C GLY A 50 -3.59 10.96 2.69
N GLU A 51 -2.51 10.21 2.83
CA GLU A 51 -1.49 10.07 1.80
C GLU A 51 -1.39 8.63 1.31
N CYS A 52 -0.89 8.48 0.08
CA CYS A 52 -0.51 7.21 -0.51
C CYS A 52 0.82 7.33 -1.26
N VAL A 53 1.42 6.18 -1.56
CA VAL A 53 2.52 6.08 -2.52
C VAL A 53 2.12 5.08 -3.59
N SER A 54 1.97 5.55 -4.83
CA SER A 54 1.73 4.67 -5.96
C SER A 54 3.01 3.96 -6.37
N VAL A 55 2.93 2.65 -6.49
CA VAL A 55 3.97 1.74 -6.97
C VAL A 55 3.66 1.42 -8.43
N GLN A 56 4.59 1.75 -9.32
CA GLN A 56 4.48 1.42 -10.74
C GLN A 56 5.65 0.52 -11.14
N LEU A 57 5.35 -0.64 -11.73
CA LEU A 57 6.34 -1.61 -12.19
C LEU A 57 6.27 -1.72 -13.71
N ILE A 58 7.25 -1.14 -14.38
CA ILE A 58 7.37 -1.22 -15.84
C ILE A 58 7.98 -2.58 -16.17
N LEU A 59 7.28 -3.39 -16.95
CA LEU A 59 7.69 -4.75 -17.33
C LEU A 59 8.49 -4.76 -18.64
N GLU A 60 9.19 -5.85 -18.92
CA GLU A 60 9.95 -6.04 -20.17
C GLU A 60 9.09 -5.91 -21.43
N ASN A 61 7.81 -6.29 -21.37
CA ASN A 61 6.86 -6.14 -22.48
C ASN A 61 6.27 -4.73 -22.62
N GLY A 62 6.68 -3.77 -21.77
CA GLY A 62 6.21 -2.39 -21.78
C GLY A 62 4.92 -2.14 -21.01
N ALA A 63 4.26 -3.16 -20.47
CA ALA A 63 3.12 -2.97 -19.56
C ALA A 63 3.57 -2.32 -18.25
N VAL A 64 2.66 -1.59 -17.61
CA VAL A 64 2.90 -0.94 -16.32
C VAL A 64 1.91 -1.46 -15.31
N ALA A 65 2.41 -2.25 -14.35
CA ALA A 65 1.62 -2.76 -13.25
C ALA A 65 1.54 -1.73 -12.12
N VAL A 66 0.40 -1.68 -11.44
CA VAL A 66 0.13 -0.65 -10.41
C VAL A 66 -0.36 -1.24 -9.09
N GLY A 67 -0.01 -0.55 -8.01
CA GLY A 67 -0.55 -0.78 -6.67
C GLY A 67 -0.32 0.43 -5.77
N ASP A 68 -1.18 0.64 -4.78
CA ASP A 68 -1.09 1.82 -3.92
C ASP A 68 -0.78 1.43 -2.47
N CYS A 69 0.30 1.99 -1.94
CA CYS A 69 0.59 1.96 -0.52
C CYS A 69 -0.36 2.92 0.20
N ALA A 70 -1.27 2.40 1.01
CA ALA A 70 -2.23 3.19 1.75
C ALA A 70 -2.38 2.66 3.19
N ALA A 71 -2.68 3.56 4.12
CA ALA A 71 -2.98 3.26 5.51
C ALA A 71 -4.41 3.68 5.86
N VAL A 72 -4.94 3.14 6.95
CA VAL A 72 -6.28 3.47 7.46
C VAL A 72 -6.34 4.89 8.05
N GLN A 73 -7.54 5.45 8.17
CA GLN A 73 -7.79 6.77 8.77
C GLN A 73 -7.10 6.96 10.13
N TYR A 74 -7.20 5.98 11.03
CA TYR A 74 -6.57 6.02 12.35
C TYR A 74 -5.20 5.34 12.34
N SER A 75 -4.32 5.77 11.43
CA SER A 75 -2.92 5.32 11.35
C SER A 75 -2.17 5.68 12.64
N GLY A 76 -1.28 4.80 13.12
CA GLY A 76 -0.62 4.94 14.43
C GLY A 76 -1.48 4.59 15.66
N ALA A 77 -2.78 4.35 15.51
CA ALA A 77 -3.66 4.05 16.65
C ALA A 77 -3.73 2.55 16.98
N GLY A 78 -3.73 2.22 18.27
CA GLY A 78 -4.15 0.90 18.77
C GLY A 78 -3.29 -0.28 18.30
N GLY A 79 -1.96 -0.11 18.27
CA GLY A 79 -1.02 -1.16 17.85
C GLY A 79 -0.82 -1.27 16.34
N ARG A 80 -1.40 -0.36 15.56
CA ARG A 80 -1.09 -0.20 14.13
C ARG A 80 0.32 0.35 13.94
N ASP A 81 0.85 0.13 12.75
CA ASP A 81 2.07 0.79 12.34
C ASP A 81 1.92 2.33 12.37
N PRO A 82 3.04 3.08 12.45
CA PRO A 82 3.06 4.53 12.53
C PRO A 82 2.30 5.25 11.40
N LEU A 83 2.18 6.57 11.54
CA LEU A 83 1.62 7.42 10.49
C LEU A 83 2.35 7.24 9.14
N PHE A 84 1.58 6.97 8.07
CA PHE A 84 2.12 6.74 6.75
C PHE A 84 2.20 8.03 5.92
N LEU A 85 3.36 8.66 5.88
CA LEU A 85 3.61 9.88 5.08
C LEU A 85 4.52 9.59 3.88
N ALA A 86 4.08 9.96 2.68
CA ALA A 86 4.75 9.61 1.45
C ALA A 86 6.19 10.16 1.40
N GLU A 87 6.40 11.37 1.90
CA GLU A 87 7.73 12.01 1.97
C GLU A 87 8.76 11.18 2.76
N ASN A 88 8.31 10.46 3.80
CA ASN A 88 9.18 9.62 4.63
C ASN A 88 9.45 8.26 3.99
N PHE A 89 8.44 7.70 3.31
CA PHE A 89 8.53 6.35 2.75
C PHE A 89 9.13 6.29 1.34
N ILE A 90 9.04 7.35 0.52
CA ILE A 90 9.60 7.34 -0.83
C ILE A 90 11.13 7.16 -0.86
N PRO A 91 11.93 7.88 -0.05
CA PRO A 91 13.37 7.63 0.01
C PRO A 91 13.67 6.18 0.41
N PHE A 92 13.02 5.68 1.45
CA PHE A 92 13.13 4.29 1.89
C PHE A 92 12.80 3.27 0.79
N LEU A 93 11.72 3.50 0.03
CA LEU A 93 11.31 2.65 -1.08
C LEU A 93 12.35 2.66 -2.22
N ASN A 94 12.89 3.83 -2.55
CA ASN A 94 13.93 3.95 -3.57
C ASN A 94 15.22 3.24 -3.16
N ASP A 95 15.64 3.39 -1.90
CA ASP A 95 16.93 2.88 -1.44
C ASP A 95 16.91 1.38 -1.14
N HIS A 96 15.83 0.88 -0.54
CA HIS A 96 15.77 -0.49 -0.03
C HIS A 96 14.89 -1.44 -0.85
N ILE A 97 13.86 -0.92 -1.52
CA ILE A 97 12.85 -1.76 -2.18
C ILE A 97 13.04 -1.81 -3.70
N LYS A 98 13.36 -0.68 -4.34
CA LYS A 98 13.63 -0.62 -5.79
C LYS A 98 14.66 -1.67 -6.23
N PRO A 99 15.83 -1.82 -5.56
CA PRO A 99 16.84 -2.78 -6.02
C PRO A 99 16.39 -4.24 -5.90
N LEU A 100 15.38 -4.51 -5.06
CA LEU A 100 14.80 -5.84 -4.88
C LEU A 100 13.69 -6.14 -5.89
N LEU A 101 13.16 -5.12 -6.57
CA LEU A 101 12.10 -5.23 -7.59
C LEU A 101 12.69 -5.28 -9.00
N GLU A 102 13.64 -4.40 -9.33
CA GLU A 102 14.19 -4.35 -10.69
C GLU A 102 14.98 -5.62 -11.03
N GLY A 103 14.68 -6.24 -12.16
CA GLY A 103 15.21 -7.55 -12.59
C GLY A 103 14.48 -8.76 -12.02
N ARG A 104 13.54 -8.57 -11.08
CA ARG A 104 12.74 -9.65 -10.50
C ARG A 104 11.76 -10.22 -11.52
N ASP A 105 11.63 -11.54 -11.50
CA ASP A 105 10.66 -12.25 -12.33
C ASP A 105 9.26 -12.21 -11.69
N VAL A 106 8.23 -12.01 -12.52
CA VAL A 106 6.82 -11.87 -12.12
C VAL A 106 5.93 -12.95 -12.76
N ASP A 107 6.48 -14.10 -13.15
CA ASP A 107 5.68 -15.20 -13.70
C ASP A 107 4.77 -15.84 -12.63
N THR A 108 5.11 -15.67 -11.34
CA THR A 108 4.30 -16.09 -10.20
C THR A 108 4.17 -14.98 -9.15
N PHE A 109 3.00 -14.87 -8.55
CA PHE A 109 2.64 -13.84 -7.59
C PHE A 109 3.04 -14.22 -6.16
N LEU A 110 2.59 -15.39 -5.68
CA LEU A 110 2.71 -15.83 -4.29
C LEU A 110 4.14 -15.78 -3.73
N PRO A 111 5.17 -16.28 -4.43
CA PRO A 111 6.53 -16.22 -3.92
C PRO A 111 7.02 -14.79 -3.70
N ASN A 112 6.73 -13.89 -4.65
CA ASN A 112 7.09 -12.48 -4.55
C ASN A 112 6.32 -11.78 -3.43
N ALA A 113 5.00 -11.98 -3.36
CA ALA A 113 4.16 -11.44 -2.31
C ALA A 113 4.66 -11.86 -0.92
N ARG A 114 4.95 -13.16 -0.71
CA ARG A 114 5.47 -13.69 0.55
C ARG A 114 6.85 -13.16 0.90
N PHE A 115 7.71 -12.95 -0.11
CA PHE A 115 9.03 -12.37 0.10
C PHE A 115 8.91 -10.96 0.67
N PHE A 116 8.16 -10.07 0.02
CA PHE A 116 8.01 -8.68 0.48
C PHE A 116 7.16 -8.57 1.76
N ASP A 117 6.20 -9.48 1.98
CA ASP A 117 5.40 -9.50 3.21
C ASP A 117 6.22 -9.84 4.47
N LYS A 118 7.29 -10.62 4.30
CA LYS A 118 8.18 -11.06 5.40
C LYS A 118 9.52 -10.36 5.42
N LEU A 119 9.80 -9.51 4.44
CA LEU A 119 11.07 -8.80 4.32
C LEU A 119 11.29 -7.94 5.56
N ARG A 120 12.52 -7.99 6.08
CA ARG A 120 12.97 -7.13 7.16
C ARG A 120 14.11 -6.24 6.69
N ILE A 121 14.00 -4.95 6.98
CA ILE A 121 15.07 -3.97 6.82
C ILE A 121 15.42 -3.48 8.23
N ASP A 122 16.70 -3.50 8.57
CA ASP A 122 17.21 -3.18 9.91
C ASP A 122 16.51 -3.95 11.04
N GLY A 123 16.16 -5.22 10.76
CA GLY A 123 15.47 -6.09 11.71
C GLY A 123 13.96 -5.86 11.85
N HIS A 124 13.40 -4.81 11.23
CA HIS A 124 11.98 -4.49 11.29
C HIS A 124 11.25 -4.97 10.04
N LEU A 125 10.03 -5.50 10.21
CA LEU A 125 9.16 -5.78 9.07
C LEU A 125 8.80 -4.48 8.36
N LEU A 126 8.57 -4.57 7.05
CA LEU A 126 8.04 -3.45 6.29
C LEU A 126 6.68 -2.99 6.86
N HIS A 127 6.47 -1.68 6.82
CA HIS A 127 5.18 -1.08 7.15
C HIS A 127 4.06 -1.76 6.34
N THR A 128 2.94 -2.06 6.99
CA THR A 128 1.74 -2.69 6.41
C THR A 128 1.30 -2.03 5.11
N ALA A 129 1.19 -0.69 5.07
CA ALA A 129 0.89 0.07 3.85
C ALA A 129 1.87 -0.23 2.69
N VAL A 130 3.18 -0.38 2.98
CA VAL A 130 4.17 -0.73 1.96
C VAL A 130 3.92 -2.15 1.43
N ARG A 131 3.75 -3.13 2.33
CA ARG A 131 3.45 -4.53 1.94
C ARG A 131 2.16 -4.62 1.13
N TYR A 132 1.15 -3.83 1.50
CA TYR A 132 -0.12 -3.74 0.80
C TYR A 132 0.05 -3.21 -0.62
N GLY A 133 0.72 -2.08 -0.84
CA GLY A 133 0.91 -1.52 -2.18
C GLY A 133 1.82 -2.38 -3.07
N LEU A 134 2.89 -2.93 -2.51
CA LEU A 134 3.80 -3.82 -3.24
C LEU A 134 3.09 -5.10 -3.71
N SER A 135 2.32 -5.76 -2.84
CA SER A 135 1.60 -6.98 -3.22
C SER A 135 0.55 -6.73 -4.30
N GLN A 136 -0.15 -5.59 -4.27
CA GLN A 136 -1.05 -5.19 -5.36
C GLN A 136 -0.31 -5.07 -6.70
N ALA A 137 0.81 -4.33 -6.73
CA ALA A 137 1.58 -4.12 -7.94
C ALA A 137 2.18 -5.44 -8.47
N LEU A 138 2.59 -6.35 -7.60
CA LEU A 138 3.10 -7.68 -7.98
C LEU A 138 2.00 -8.60 -8.53
N LEU A 139 0.79 -8.54 -7.95
CA LEU A 139 -0.37 -9.27 -8.48
C LEU A 139 -0.73 -8.74 -9.87
N ASP A 140 -0.78 -7.42 -10.03
CA ASP A 140 -1.06 -6.77 -11.29
C ASP A 140 0.04 -7.07 -12.34
N ALA A 141 1.31 -7.12 -11.91
CA ALA A 141 2.43 -7.48 -12.78
C ALA A 141 2.32 -8.91 -13.29
N THR A 142 1.96 -9.85 -12.41
CA THR A 142 1.77 -11.26 -12.78
C THR A 142 0.60 -11.41 -13.76
N ALA A 143 -0.49 -10.68 -13.53
CA ALA A 143 -1.66 -10.65 -14.41
C ALA A 143 -1.29 -10.12 -15.81
N LEU A 144 -0.64 -8.95 -15.88
CA LEU A 144 -0.19 -8.33 -17.13
C LEU A 144 0.88 -9.15 -17.86
N ALA A 145 1.79 -9.81 -17.12
CA ALA A 145 2.83 -10.67 -17.69
C ALA A 145 2.26 -11.90 -18.42
N SER A 146 1.11 -12.39 -17.95
CA SER A 146 0.48 -13.63 -18.42
C SER A 146 -0.81 -13.42 -19.21
N GLY A 147 -1.20 -12.17 -19.48
CA GLY A 147 -2.43 -11.85 -20.21
C GLY A 147 -3.71 -12.25 -19.46
N ARG A 148 -3.66 -12.30 -18.12
CA ARG A 148 -4.77 -12.69 -17.24
C ARG A 148 -5.33 -11.47 -16.49
N LEU A 149 -6.51 -11.64 -15.92
CA LEU A 149 -7.05 -10.76 -14.88
C LEU A 149 -6.38 -11.06 -13.53
N LYS A 150 -6.30 -10.06 -12.65
CA LYS A 150 -5.83 -10.24 -11.27
C LYS A 150 -6.61 -11.33 -10.52
N ALA A 151 -7.92 -11.42 -10.74
CA ALA A 151 -8.77 -12.44 -10.13
C ALA A 151 -8.38 -13.86 -10.59
N GLU A 152 -8.08 -14.04 -11.87
CA GLU A 152 -7.64 -15.33 -12.42
C GLU A 152 -6.30 -15.76 -11.82
N VAL A 153 -5.34 -14.83 -11.66
CA VAL A 153 -4.07 -15.13 -10.97
C VAL A 153 -4.31 -15.62 -9.54
N VAL A 154 -5.19 -14.96 -8.79
CA VAL A 154 -5.54 -15.39 -7.43
C VAL A 154 -6.21 -16.77 -7.44
N CYS A 155 -7.19 -16.99 -8.32
CA CYS A 155 -7.86 -18.27 -8.44
C CYS A 155 -6.88 -19.40 -8.76
N ASP A 156 -6.00 -19.20 -9.74
CA ASP A 156 -5.03 -20.19 -10.17
C ASP A 156 -4.04 -20.53 -9.04
N GLU A 157 -3.44 -19.53 -8.40
CA GLU A 157 -2.40 -19.76 -7.39
C GLU A 157 -2.93 -20.26 -6.04
N TRP A 158 -4.22 -20.00 -5.73
CA TRP A 158 -4.91 -20.58 -4.58
C TRP A 158 -5.73 -21.83 -4.91
N GLN A 159 -5.70 -22.32 -6.15
CA GLN A 159 -6.46 -23.49 -6.61
C GLN A 159 -7.98 -23.35 -6.36
N LEU A 160 -8.51 -22.14 -6.62
CA LEU A 160 -9.93 -21.82 -6.50
C LEU A 160 -10.62 -21.89 -7.87
N PRO A 161 -11.91 -22.23 -7.91
CA PRO A 161 -12.70 -22.11 -9.13
C PRO A 161 -12.94 -20.63 -9.45
N CYS A 162 -12.79 -20.23 -10.72
CA CYS A 162 -13.07 -18.87 -11.17
C CYS A 162 -14.52 -18.75 -11.66
N ILE A 163 -15.48 -18.84 -10.72
CA ILE A 163 -16.92 -18.72 -11.02
C ILE A 163 -17.27 -17.22 -11.16
N PRO A 164 -17.80 -16.78 -12.32
CA PRO A 164 -18.16 -15.37 -12.53
C PRO A 164 -19.49 -15.04 -11.84
N GLU A 165 -19.45 -14.87 -10.52
CA GLU A 165 -20.58 -14.44 -9.70
C GLU A 165 -20.30 -13.06 -9.08
N ALA A 166 -21.34 -12.22 -9.03
CA ALA A 166 -21.22 -10.89 -8.44
C ALA A 166 -21.12 -10.97 -6.92
N ILE A 167 -20.21 -10.19 -6.33
CA ILE A 167 -20.15 -10.00 -4.89
C ILE A 167 -21.05 -8.81 -4.51
N PRO A 168 -21.91 -8.93 -3.46
CA PRO A 168 -22.72 -7.81 -3.00
C PRO A 168 -21.85 -6.58 -2.67
N SER A 169 -22.23 -5.44 -3.22
CA SER A 169 -21.62 -4.16 -2.84
C SER A 169 -22.34 -3.57 -1.64
N VAL A 170 -21.58 -3.14 -0.64
CA VAL A 170 -22.12 -2.44 0.54
C VAL A 170 -22.06 -0.95 0.27
N SER A 171 -23.20 -0.33 0.04
CA SER A 171 -23.37 1.13 0.02
C SER A 171 -24.03 1.58 1.32
N TYR A 172 -23.34 2.42 2.09
CA TYR A 172 -23.88 3.08 3.28
C TYR A 172 -24.49 4.44 2.94
#